data_AF-A0A8R1XMM5-F1
#
_entry.id   AF-A0A8R1XMM5-F1
#
_cell.length_a   1.000
_cell.length_b   1.000
_cell.length_c   1.000
_cell.angle_alpha   90.00
_cell.angle_beta   90.00
_cell.angle_gamma   90.00
#
_symmetry.space_group_name_H-M   'P 1'
#
loop_
_entity.id
_entity.type
_entity.pdbx_description
1 polymer ?
#
loop_
_entity_poly.entity_id
_entity_poly.type
_entity_poly.pdbx_seq_one_letter_code
_entity_poly.pdbx_strand_id
1 'polypeptide(L)'
;MRLVCLLKCILLTYLIPRIGLSKSSSSPELSQPLLLTTPPYCTKLIKNLLVSSSKLDVDERYKLLKMSKFKKISIKMTTRIMKFKDDSDNTSHIYLRIELDYTACFRLKKYNQWYRFAVPDVLDERSQDQGWLHTLTFSSLNHRHPIFQRYEFAIPEVKISCICEYDKNSDICSARTYYFTHCSYGSSRQLSFTPYQNKSFMAVKLGPPETFVTFEYVAYAYTADQWIEKDKRTITTKLYDQLPWLFLDRWRRFQMRVLSGGRTKQLKSGMYFAAIKPDGEMDGLRQEMINEIGENNTKALSIEFALQNPEDFVSKATVEQMYPWIRSAKIDGESRRRTVVTFSESTIVEIVLKVCQFFNLIEFFAISK
;
A
#
# COMPACT_ATOMS: atom_id res chain seq x y z
N MET A 1 27.64 4.57 34.70
CA MET A 1 27.48 3.09 34.74
C MET A 1 26.74 2.47 33.53
N ARG A 2 26.72 3.05 32.32
CA ARG A 2 26.17 2.37 31.11
C ARG A 2 26.97 2.57 29.81
N LEU A 3 28.25 2.96 29.91
CA LEU A 3 29.13 3.22 28.76
C LEU A 3 30.01 2.01 28.38
N VAL A 4 29.76 0.81 28.93
CA VAL A 4 30.65 -0.36 28.82
C VAL A 4 30.12 -1.43 27.84
N CYS A 5 28.90 -1.30 27.31
CA CYS A 5 28.29 -2.37 26.49
C CYS A 5 28.45 -2.23 24.96
N LEU A 6 29.00 -1.14 24.42
CA LEU A 6 29.05 -0.93 22.96
C LEU A 6 30.40 -1.24 22.29
N LEU A 7 31.47 -1.52 23.06
CA LEU A 7 32.80 -1.75 22.49
C LEU A 7 33.13 -3.21 22.14
N LYS A 8 32.24 -4.18 22.41
CA LYS A 8 32.50 -5.62 22.19
C LYS A 8 32.02 -6.18 20.84
N CYS A 9 31.32 -5.41 20.01
CA CYS A 9 30.79 -5.91 18.72
C CYS A 9 31.59 -5.49 17.48
N ILE A 10 32.70 -4.74 17.62
CA ILE A 10 33.43 -4.17 16.47
C ILE A 10 34.74 -4.93 16.15
N LEU A 11 35.14 -5.93 16.95
CA LEU A 11 36.44 -6.59 16.82
C LEU A 11 36.41 -8.04 16.27
N LEU A 12 35.29 -8.49 15.71
CA LEU A 12 35.15 -9.87 15.20
C LEU A 12 35.12 -10.01 13.66
N THR A 13 35.56 -8.98 12.96
CA THR A 13 36.02 -9.09 11.57
C THR A 13 37.53 -9.10 11.59
N TYR A 14 38.16 -10.27 11.41
CA TYR A 14 39.50 -10.47 10.84
C TYR A 14 39.95 -11.88 11.22
N LEU A 15 39.74 -12.86 10.33
CA LEU A 15 40.56 -14.07 10.15
C LEU A 15 40.07 -14.81 8.90
N ILE A 16 40.86 -14.72 7.83
CA ILE A 16 40.80 -15.50 6.58
C ILE A 16 41.72 -16.74 6.78
N PRO A 17 41.56 -17.86 6.04
CA PRO A 17 42.45 -18.02 4.88
C PRO A 17 41.83 -18.72 3.64
N ARG A 18 42.49 -18.43 2.51
CA ARG A 18 42.32 -18.91 1.13
C ARG A 18 42.42 -20.43 0.98
N ILE A 19 41.82 -20.99 -0.10
CA ILE A 19 42.42 -21.78 -1.20
C ILE A 19 41.30 -22.44 -2.03
N GLY A 20 41.41 -22.44 -3.37
CA GLY A 20 40.71 -23.42 -4.23
C GLY A 20 40.19 -22.90 -5.58
N LEU A 21 41.05 -22.91 -6.61
CA LEU A 21 40.72 -22.72 -8.03
C LEU A 21 39.75 -23.81 -8.56
N SER A 22 38.80 -23.43 -9.44
CA SER A 22 38.64 -24.06 -10.77
C SER A 22 37.69 -23.29 -11.72
N LYS A 23 38.29 -22.81 -12.82
CA LYS A 23 37.86 -22.60 -14.22
C LYS A 23 36.37 -22.55 -14.64
N SER A 24 36.09 -21.41 -15.29
CA SER A 24 35.45 -21.20 -16.62
C SER A 24 34.01 -21.65 -16.87
N SER A 25 33.13 -20.66 -17.05
CA SER A 25 32.22 -20.62 -18.20
C SER A 25 31.80 -19.17 -18.46
N SER A 26 32.10 -18.70 -19.65
CA SER A 26 31.73 -17.41 -20.24
C SER A 26 30.21 -17.30 -20.39
N SER A 27 29.60 -16.27 -19.80
CA SER A 27 28.27 -15.81 -20.22
C SER A 27 28.34 -14.30 -20.43
N PRO A 28 27.70 -13.77 -21.50
CA PRO A 28 27.89 -12.41 -21.92
C PRO A 28 27.24 -11.47 -20.91
N GLU A 29 28.00 -10.43 -20.57
CA GLU A 29 27.56 -9.26 -19.84
C GLU A 29 26.42 -8.61 -20.65
N LEU A 30 25.19 -9.00 -20.33
CA LEU A 30 23.99 -8.39 -20.86
C LEU A 30 23.89 -7.02 -20.18
N SER A 31 24.40 -6.01 -20.88
CA SER A 31 24.22 -4.60 -20.59
C SER A 31 22.74 -4.33 -20.37
N GLN A 32 22.34 -4.30 -19.08
CA GLN A 32 21.04 -3.77 -18.69
C GLN A 32 21.03 -2.31 -19.16
N PRO A 33 19.98 -1.86 -19.86
CA PRO A 33 19.86 -0.46 -20.20
C PRO A 33 19.88 0.29 -18.87
N LEU A 34 20.83 1.21 -18.70
CA LEU A 34 20.82 2.16 -17.60
C LEU A 34 19.48 2.88 -17.68
N LEU A 35 18.49 2.41 -16.91
CA LEU A 35 17.18 3.02 -16.83
C LEU A 35 17.41 4.43 -16.31
N LEU A 36 17.30 5.38 -17.23
CA LEU A 36 17.54 6.80 -17.00
C LEU A 36 16.72 7.23 -15.78
N THR A 37 17.40 7.38 -14.65
CA THR A 37 16.74 7.68 -13.39
C THR A 37 16.29 9.12 -13.45
N THR A 38 14.99 9.36 -13.50
CA THR A 38 14.43 10.71 -13.59
C THR A 38 13.46 10.93 -12.44
N PRO A 39 13.48 12.11 -11.78
CA PRO A 39 12.52 12.43 -10.75
C PRO A 39 11.09 12.41 -11.31
N PRO A 40 10.11 11.99 -10.50
CA PRO A 40 8.71 12.08 -10.88
C PRO A 40 8.27 13.54 -11.07
N TYR A 41 7.13 13.70 -11.72
CA TYR A 41 6.51 14.99 -11.95
C TYR A 41 6.14 15.70 -10.65
N CYS A 42 6.65 16.91 -10.44
CA CYS A 42 6.41 17.69 -9.22
C CYS A 42 5.11 18.49 -9.31
N THR A 43 4.07 18.04 -8.62
CA THR A 43 2.77 18.71 -8.60
C THR A 43 2.91 20.12 -8.02
N LYS A 44 2.33 21.10 -8.72
CA LYS A 44 2.16 22.45 -8.19
C LYS A 44 1.30 22.38 -6.92
N LEU A 45 1.89 22.66 -5.77
CA LEU A 45 1.18 22.80 -4.50
C LEU A 45 0.36 24.09 -4.53
N ILE A 46 -0.82 24.04 -5.14
CA ILE A 46 -1.73 25.18 -5.27
C ILE A 46 -2.67 25.15 -4.06
N LYS A 47 -2.59 26.19 -3.20
CA LYS A 47 -3.56 26.64 -2.17
C LYS A 47 -3.34 26.35 -0.68
N ASN A 48 -2.67 25.28 -0.24
CA ASN A 48 -2.85 24.85 1.18
C ASN A 48 -1.58 24.69 2.02
N LEU A 49 -0.50 25.39 1.67
CA LEU A 49 0.71 25.39 2.49
C LEU A 49 0.49 26.37 3.67
N LEU A 50 0.02 25.85 4.80
CA LEU A 50 0.02 26.57 6.06
C LEU A 50 1.36 26.32 6.74
N VAL A 51 2.12 27.37 7.00
CA VAL A 51 3.25 27.31 7.93
C VAL A 51 2.73 27.82 9.26
N SER A 52 2.53 26.90 10.19
CA SER A 52 2.40 27.25 11.60
C SER A 52 3.80 27.24 12.19
N SER A 53 4.36 28.42 12.40
CA SER A 53 5.34 28.65 13.46
C SER A 53 4.56 29.16 14.66
N SER A 54 4.80 28.61 15.83
CA SER A 54 4.11 28.96 17.08
C SER A 54 4.21 30.45 17.46
N LYS A 55 4.99 31.26 16.72
CA LYS A 55 5.15 32.71 16.94
C LYS A 55 5.12 33.56 15.65
N LEU A 56 4.49 33.08 14.58
CA LEU A 56 4.24 33.93 13.39
C LEU A 56 3.12 34.93 13.68
N ASP A 57 3.48 36.21 13.64
CA ASP A 57 2.59 37.37 13.71
C ASP A 57 1.40 37.19 12.75
N VAL A 58 0.20 37.56 13.21
CA VAL A 58 -1.08 37.35 12.50
C VAL A 58 -1.03 38.00 11.11
N ASP A 59 -0.26 39.08 10.98
CA ASP A 59 -0.07 39.83 9.75
C ASP A 59 0.81 39.11 8.69
N GLU A 60 1.81 38.32 9.13
CA GLU A 60 2.61 37.50 8.20
C GLU A 60 1.80 36.30 7.66
N ARG A 61 0.87 35.74 8.47
CA ARG A 61 -0.03 34.66 8.00
C ARG A 61 -0.93 35.14 6.86
N TYR A 62 -1.45 36.36 6.94
CA TYR A 62 -2.31 36.95 5.90
C TYR A 62 -1.54 37.29 4.61
N LYS A 63 -0.27 37.69 4.69
CA LYS A 63 0.57 37.94 3.50
C LYS A 63 0.86 36.67 2.71
N LEU A 64 1.16 35.56 3.38
CA LEU A 64 1.44 34.27 2.72
C LEU A 64 0.21 33.73 1.97
N LEU A 65 -1.00 33.94 2.50
CA LEU A 65 -2.26 33.54 1.86
C LEU A 65 -2.57 34.35 0.59
N LYS A 66 -2.12 35.61 0.47
CA LYS A 66 -2.40 36.46 -0.71
C LYS A 66 -1.48 36.22 -1.91
N MET A 67 -0.34 35.53 -1.76
CA MET A 67 0.62 35.33 -2.85
C MET A 67 0.26 34.19 -3.83
N SER A 68 -0.89 33.52 -3.66
CA SER A 68 -1.26 32.33 -4.44
C SER A 68 -1.79 32.58 -5.87
N LYS A 69 -1.69 33.80 -6.42
CA LYS A 69 -2.31 34.17 -7.72
C LYS A 69 -1.40 34.15 -8.95
N PHE A 70 -0.13 33.73 -8.86
CA PHE A 70 0.75 33.73 -10.03
C PHE A 70 0.88 32.35 -10.73
N LYS A 71 0.87 32.39 -12.07
CA LYS A 71 1.33 31.28 -12.94
C LYS A 71 2.87 31.26 -12.82
N LYS A 72 3.46 30.07 -12.57
CA LYS A 72 4.85 29.86 -12.07
C LYS A 72 5.09 30.43 -10.65
N ILE A 73 4.89 29.61 -9.62
CA ILE A 73 5.26 29.97 -8.24
C ILE A 73 6.28 28.95 -7.76
N SER A 74 7.55 29.36 -7.67
CA SER A 74 8.42 28.84 -6.62
C SER A 74 7.86 29.42 -5.33
N ILE A 75 7.23 28.60 -4.48
CA ILE A 75 6.80 29.06 -3.17
C ILE A 75 8.08 29.07 -2.34
N LYS A 76 8.76 30.22 -2.31
CA LYS A 76 9.85 30.46 -1.36
C LYS A 76 9.25 30.63 0.03
N MET A 77 8.97 29.52 0.68
CA MET A 77 8.55 29.52 2.08
C MET A 77 9.75 29.88 2.94
N THR A 78 9.76 31.14 3.38
CA THR A 78 10.72 31.59 4.36
C THR A 78 10.14 31.29 5.74
N THR A 79 10.38 30.09 6.26
CA THR A 79 10.13 29.79 7.66
C THR A 79 11.16 30.55 8.48
N ARG A 80 10.76 31.71 9.05
CA ARG A 80 11.57 32.40 10.06
C ARG A 80 11.54 31.60 11.35
N ILE A 81 12.60 30.84 11.60
CA ILE A 81 12.84 30.24 12.92
C ILE A 81 13.52 31.32 13.76
N MET A 82 12.73 32.12 14.48
CA MET A 82 13.27 33.01 15.51
C MET A 82 13.58 32.16 16.75
N LYS A 83 14.87 32.10 17.12
CA LYS A 83 15.34 31.39 18.32
C LYS A 83 14.92 32.20 19.55
N PHE A 84 13.78 31.88 20.15
CA PHE A 84 13.46 32.34 21.50
C PHE A 84 14.00 31.33 22.51
N LYS A 85 14.66 31.85 23.55
CA LYS A 85 15.54 31.11 24.49
C LYS A 85 14.78 30.21 25.47
N ASP A 86 13.47 29.96 25.35
CA ASP A 86 12.73 29.29 26.42
C ASP A 86 11.47 28.47 26.02
N ASP A 87 11.36 27.99 24.78
CA ASP A 87 10.32 27.00 24.44
C ASP A 87 10.96 25.77 23.78
N SER A 88 10.70 24.60 24.39
CA SER A 88 11.35 23.32 24.12
C SER A 88 11.05 22.66 22.76
N ASP A 89 10.47 23.38 21.80
CA ASP A 89 10.16 22.83 20.47
C ASP A 89 10.18 23.92 19.37
N ASN A 90 11.35 24.55 19.17
CA ASN A 90 11.59 25.46 18.03
C ASN A 90 11.71 24.67 16.70
N THR A 91 10.65 23.98 16.30
CA THR A 91 10.63 23.16 15.08
C THR A 91 9.61 23.69 14.08
N SER A 92 10.05 23.94 12.85
CA SER A 92 9.16 24.36 11.77
C SER A 92 8.38 23.16 11.24
N HIS A 93 7.07 23.34 11.14
CA HIS A 93 6.14 22.38 10.56
C HIS A 93 5.59 22.90 9.24
N ILE A 94 5.56 22.03 8.23
CA ILE A 94 5.00 22.34 6.92
C ILE A 94 3.83 21.40 6.67
N TYR A 95 2.65 21.98 6.43
CA TYR A 95 1.43 21.23 6.22
C TYR A 95 1.19 21.07 4.72
N LEU A 96 1.15 19.83 4.24
CA LEU A 96 0.97 19.51 2.82
C LEU A 96 -0.34 18.74 2.64
N ARG A 97 -1.01 19.03 1.52
CA ARG A 97 -2.18 18.31 1.05
C ARG A 97 -1.79 17.62 -0.25
N ILE A 98 -1.73 16.30 -0.24
CA ILE A 98 -1.23 15.48 -1.36
C ILE A 98 -2.34 14.53 -1.84
N GLU A 99 -2.54 14.47 -3.15
CA GLU A 99 -3.48 13.56 -3.83
C GLU A 99 -2.80 12.24 -4.19
N LEU A 100 -3.58 11.18 -4.40
CA LEU A 100 -3.04 9.88 -4.80
C LEU A 100 -2.33 9.98 -6.16
N ASP A 101 -1.18 9.33 -6.27
CA ASP A 101 -0.26 9.34 -7.40
C ASP A 101 0.41 10.71 -7.66
N TYR A 102 0.26 11.68 -6.75
CA TYR A 102 0.88 13.00 -6.87
C TYR A 102 2.17 13.07 -6.05
N THR A 103 3.13 13.87 -6.55
CA THR A 103 4.45 14.04 -5.93
C THR A 103 4.64 15.48 -5.47
N ALA A 104 4.97 15.66 -4.19
CA ALA A 104 5.49 16.92 -3.67
C ALA A 104 7.02 16.93 -3.78
N CYS A 105 7.59 18.01 -4.31
CA CYS A 105 9.04 18.16 -4.46
C CYS A 105 9.58 19.35 -3.69
N PHE A 106 10.72 19.18 -3.02
CA PHE A 106 11.35 20.23 -2.24
C PHE A 106 12.88 20.10 -2.19
N ARG A 107 13.57 21.21 -1.90
CA ARG A 107 15.01 21.24 -1.62
C ARG A 107 15.26 21.91 -0.28
N LEU A 108 16.31 21.47 0.41
CA LEU A 108 16.87 22.21 1.53
C LEU A 108 17.82 23.29 1.03
N LYS A 109 17.62 24.52 1.53
CA LYS A 109 18.56 25.64 1.35
C LYS A 109 19.13 26.04 2.71
N LYS A 110 20.45 26.16 2.80
CA LYS A 110 21.09 26.74 3.98
C LYS A 110 20.73 28.22 4.08
N TYR A 111 20.34 28.69 5.26
CA TYR A 111 20.16 30.11 5.48
C TYR A 111 21.51 30.79 5.73
N ASN A 112 22.05 31.46 4.71
CA ASN A 112 23.40 32.02 4.74
C ASN A 112 23.56 33.29 5.61
N GLN A 113 22.49 33.83 6.21
CA GLN A 113 22.57 35.13 6.92
C GLN A 113 23.12 35.07 8.35
N TRP A 114 23.39 33.88 8.92
CA TRP A 114 24.00 33.77 10.26
C TRP A 114 25.52 33.56 10.26
N TYR A 115 26.16 33.51 9.08
CA TYR A 115 27.60 33.30 8.95
C TYR A 115 28.48 34.49 9.32
N ARG A 116 27.93 35.60 9.87
CA ARG A 116 28.77 36.67 10.42
C ARG A 116 29.34 36.36 11.82
N PHE A 117 28.92 35.28 12.49
CA PHE A 117 29.34 34.99 13.88
C PHE A 117 29.71 33.53 14.19
N ALA A 118 29.89 32.65 13.19
CA ALA A 118 30.24 31.25 13.43
C ALA A 118 31.58 30.88 12.78
N VAL A 119 32.48 30.34 13.59
CA VAL A 119 33.84 29.86 13.25
C VAL A 119 33.78 28.89 12.05
N PRO A 120 34.66 29.00 11.04
CA PRO A 120 34.53 28.24 9.79
C PRO A 120 34.76 26.72 9.86
N ASP A 121 35.26 26.14 10.95
CA ASP A 121 36.01 24.86 10.89
C ASP A 121 35.27 23.57 11.29
N VAL A 122 33.93 23.51 11.34
CA VAL A 122 33.22 22.27 11.77
C VAL A 122 32.06 21.84 10.85
N LEU A 123 32.05 22.25 9.59
CA LEU A 123 30.91 22.02 8.68
C LEU A 123 31.30 21.59 7.27
N ASP A 124 32.17 20.57 7.10
CA ASP A 124 32.62 20.17 5.75
C ASP A 124 32.38 18.73 5.28
N GLU A 125 31.82 17.83 6.10
CA GLU A 125 31.42 16.49 5.62
C GLU A 125 29.90 16.29 5.43
N ARG A 126 29.07 17.22 5.91
CA ARG A 126 27.60 17.16 5.72
C ARG A 126 27.08 18.14 4.67
N SER A 127 27.97 18.80 3.93
CA SER A 127 27.67 19.82 2.93
C SER A 127 27.28 19.24 1.56
N GLN A 128 27.59 17.97 1.26
CA GLN A 128 27.34 17.36 -0.06
C GLN A 128 25.86 17.21 -0.43
N ASP A 129 24.97 17.32 0.55
CA ASP A 129 23.52 17.14 0.34
C ASP A 129 22.79 18.45 0.03
N GLN A 130 23.48 19.59 0.10
CA GLN A 130 22.88 20.89 -0.18
C GLN A 130 22.50 20.97 -1.66
N GLY A 131 21.19 21.09 -1.91
CA GLY A 131 20.66 21.20 -3.27
C GLY A 131 20.04 19.91 -3.83
N TRP A 132 20.05 18.80 -3.08
CA TRP A 132 19.31 17.61 -3.48
C TRP A 132 17.81 17.90 -3.60
N LEU A 133 17.19 17.34 -4.65
CA LEU A 133 15.75 17.36 -4.85
C LEU A 133 15.13 16.18 -4.09
N HIS A 134 14.33 16.49 -3.10
CA HIS A 134 13.53 15.51 -2.36
C HIS A 134 12.15 15.42 -3.00
N THR A 135 11.67 14.21 -3.21
CA THR A 135 10.34 13.92 -3.72
C THR A 135 9.59 13.06 -2.73
N LEU A 136 8.31 13.34 -2.55
CA LEU A 136 7.40 12.58 -1.72
C LEU A 136 6.13 12.30 -2.51
N THR A 137 5.97 11.05 -2.94
CA THR A 137 4.83 10.59 -3.73
C THR A 137 3.85 9.87 -2.84
N PHE A 138 2.56 10.21 -2.91
CA PHE A 138 1.52 9.40 -2.28
C PHE A 138 1.16 8.25 -3.23
N SER A 139 1.66 7.05 -2.98
CA SER A 139 1.66 5.96 -3.95
C SER A 139 0.49 4.99 -3.86
N SER A 140 -0.07 4.78 -2.66
CA SER A 140 -1.26 3.94 -2.52
C SER A 140 -2.08 4.26 -1.28
N LEU A 141 -3.40 4.18 -1.43
CA LEU A 141 -4.35 4.06 -0.35
C LEU A 141 -4.92 2.64 -0.37
N ASN A 142 -4.88 1.97 0.77
CA ASN A 142 -5.31 0.58 0.91
C ASN A 142 -6.24 0.41 2.10
N HIS A 143 -7.34 -0.31 1.93
CA HIS A 143 -8.12 -0.86 3.03
C HIS A 143 -7.71 -2.31 3.27
N ARG A 144 -7.41 -2.65 4.52
CA ARG A 144 -7.12 -4.01 4.95
C ARG A 144 -8.30 -4.53 5.76
N HIS A 145 -9.08 -5.40 5.15
CA HIS A 145 -10.22 -6.05 5.80
C HIS A 145 -9.75 -7.33 6.51
N PRO A 146 -10.09 -7.55 7.79
CA PRO A 146 -9.92 -8.84 8.43
C PRO A 146 -10.92 -9.84 7.84
N ILE A 147 -10.50 -11.10 7.69
CA ILE A 147 -11.37 -12.20 7.27
C ILE A 147 -11.86 -12.93 8.52
N PHE A 148 -13.18 -12.92 8.77
CA PHE A 148 -13.79 -13.57 9.93
C PHE A 148 -14.19 -15.02 9.69
N GLN A 149 -14.56 -15.33 8.44
CA GLN A 149 -14.93 -16.67 8.01
C GLN A 149 -14.31 -16.94 6.65
N ARG A 150 -13.94 -18.20 6.40
CA ARG A 150 -13.49 -18.65 5.09
C ARG A 150 -13.86 -20.12 4.87
N TYR A 151 -14.28 -20.45 3.67
CA TYR A 151 -14.50 -21.83 3.25
C TYR A 151 -14.33 -21.96 1.74
N GLU A 152 -13.91 -23.14 1.30
CA GLU A 152 -13.78 -23.47 -0.11
C GLU A 152 -15.08 -24.09 -0.63
N PHE A 153 -15.45 -23.75 -1.85
CA PHE A 153 -16.61 -24.30 -2.53
C PHE A 153 -16.37 -24.43 -4.03
N ALA A 154 -17.19 -25.24 -4.69
CA ALA A 154 -17.20 -25.37 -6.15
C ALA A 154 -18.65 -25.39 -6.64
N ILE A 155 -18.84 -25.02 -7.90
CA ILE A 155 -20.13 -25.20 -8.56
C ILE A 155 -20.20 -26.65 -9.04
N PRO A 156 -21.18 -27.47 -8.60
CA PRO A 156 -21.22 -28.86 -8.98
C PRO A 156 -21.86 -29.05 -10.35
N GLU A 157 -21.25 -29.85 -11.20
CA GLU A 157 -21.88 -30.54 -12.32
C GLU A 157 -22.57 -31.78 -11.76
N VAL A 158 -23.90 -31.83 -11.92
CA VAL A 158 -24.75 -32.88 -11.35
C VAL A 158 -25.03 -33.92 -12.43
N LYS A 159 -24.69 -35.18 -12.17
CA LYS A 159 -25.08 -36.31 -13.01
C LYS A 159 -26.01 -37.24 -12.24
N ILE A 160 -27.17 -37.50 -12.82
CA ILE A 160 -28.23 -38.32 -12.24
C ILE A 160 -28.37 -39.58 -13.09
N SER A 161 -28.26 -40.74 -12.45
CA SER A 161 -28.59 -42.03 -13.04
C SER A 161 -29.66 -42.72 -12.19
N CYS A 162 -30.87 -42.80 -12.72
CA CYS A 162 -32.01 -43.42 -12.05
C CYS A 162 -32.24 -44.85 -12.56
N ILE A 163 -32.77 -45.71 -11.69
CA ILE A 163 -33.32 -47.02 -12.05
C ILE A 163 -34.82 -47.03 -11.75
N CYS A 164 -35.59 -47.77 -12.54
CA CYS A 164 -37.00 -48.02 -12.30
C CYS A 164 -37.18 -49.51 -12.02
N GLU A 165 -37.88 -49.83 -10.94
CA GLU A 165 -38.24 -51.20 -10.57
C GLU A 165 -39.76 -51.28 -10.54
N TYR A 166 -40.33 -52.28 -11.22
CA TYR A 166 -41.79 -52.41 -11.34
C TYR A 166 -42.38 -53.14 -10.14
N ASP A 167 -41.63 -54.10 -9.57
CA ASP A 167 -42.08 -54.82 -8.39
C ASP A 167 -41.89 -53.98 -7.12
N LYS A 168 -43.00 -53.58 -6.50
CA LYS A 168 -43.01 -52.81 -5.25
C LYS A 168 -42.36 -53.56 -4.07
N ASN A 169 -42.25 -54.88 -4.17
CA ASN A 169 -41.65 -55.73 -3.14
C ASN A 169 -40.17 -56.06 -3.43
N SER A 170 -39.61 -55.55 -4.52
CA SER A 170 -38.20 -55.78 -4.87
C SER A 170 -37.27 -54.99 -3.96
N ASP A 171 -36.24 -55.67 -3.45
CA ASP A 171 -35.18 -55.04 -2.64
C ASP A 171 -34.20 -54.18 -3.47
N ILE A 172 -34.29 -54.24 -4.80
CA ILE A 172 -33.37 -53.55 -5.73
C ILE A 172 -33.46 -52.03 -5.57
N CYS A 173 -34.68 -51.47 -5.51
CA CYS A 173 -34.94 -50.04 -5.37
C CYS A 173 -35.75 -49.76 -4.10
N SER A 174 -35.13 -49.96 -2.94
CA SER A 174 -35.79 -49.80 -1.63
C SER A 174 -35.34 -48.52 -0.92
N ALA A 175 -36.17 -48.02 0.00
CA ALA A 175 -35.80 -46.90 0.87
C ALA A 175 -34.54 -47.22 1.70
N ARG A 176 -34.33 -48.49 2.07
CA ARG A 176 -33.16 -48.94 2.82
C ARG A 176 -31.86 -48.75 2.03
N THR A 177 -31.90 -48.87 0.70
CA THR A 177 -30.70 -48.76 -0.14
C THR A 177 -30.43 -47.32 -0.60
N TYR A 178 -31.46 -46.50 -0.83
CA TYR A 178 -31.29 -45.17 -1.46
C TYR A 178 -31.70 -43.95 -0.61
N TYR A 179 -32.46 -44.09 0.48
CA TYR A 179 -32.96 -42.95 1.24
C TYR A 179 -32.00 -42.54 2.36
N PHE A 180 -31.50 -41.29 2.31
CA PHE A 180 -30.49 -40.75 3.25
C PHE A 180 -29.20 -41.57 3.36
N THR A 181 -28.83 -42.30 2.30
CA THR A 181 -27.60 -43.09 2.23
C THR A 181 -26.58 -42.48 1.27
N HIS A 182 -25.30 -42.69 1.56
CA HIS A 182 -24.25 -42.44 0.57
C HIS A 182 -24.22 -43.60 -0.43
N CYS A 183 -23.84 -43.29 -1.67
CA CYS A 183 -23.72 -44.31 -2.69
C CYS A 183 -22.44 -45.16 -2.49
N SER A 184 -22.54 -46.48 -2.63
CA SER A 184 -21.38 -47.38 -2.50
C SER A 184 -20.33 -47.15 -3.59
N TYR A 185 -19.05 -47.07 -3.24
CA TYR A 185 -17.95 -46.90 -4.19
C TYR A 185 -18.05 -47.90 -5.37
N GLY A 186 -18.03 -47.39 -6.60
CA GLY A 186 -18.06 -48.23 -7.82
C GLY A 186 -19.44 -48.57 -8.38
N SER A 187 -20.54 -48.17 -7.73
CA SER A 187 -21.87 -48.34 -8.34
C SER A 187 -22.09 -47.27 -9.42
N SER A 188 -22.46 -47.66 -10.63
CA SER A 188 -22.75 -46.73 -11.74
C SER A 188 -24.06 -45.94 -11.60
N ARG A 189 -24.84 -46.21 -10.53
CA ARG A 189 -26.22 -45.77 -10.35
C ARG A 189 -26.33 -44.76 -9.22
N GLN A 190 -25.90 -43.53 -9.49
CA GLN A 190 -25.66 -42.56 -8.42
C GLN A 190 -25.99 -41.14 -8.86
N LEU A 191 -26.41 -40.35 -7.87
CA LEU A 191 -26.27 -38.91 -7.91
C LEU A 191 -24.78 -38.60 -7.67
N SER A 192 -24.10 -38.07 -8.69
CA SER A 192 -22.70 -37.70 -8.59
C SER A 192 -22.52 -36.20 -8.81
N PHE A 193 -21.60 -35.62 -8.05
CA PHE A 193 -21.26 -34.22 -8.07
C PHE A 193 -19.78 -34.09 -8.42
N THR A 194 -19.47 -33.40 -9.52
CA THR A 194 -18.09 -33.08 -9.91
C THR A 194 -17.93 -31.57 -10.03
N PRO A 195 -16.81 -30.94 -9.64
CA PRO A 195 -16.63 -29.51 -9.83
C PRO A 195 -16.70 -29.12 -11.31
N TYR A 196 -17.60 -28.20 -11.65
CA TYR A 196 -17.76 -27.67 -13.00
C TYR A 196 -16.43 -27.08 -13.48
N GLN A 197 -15.94 -27.57 -14.62
CA GLN A 197 -14.63 -27.20 -15.21
C GLN A 197 -13.44 -27.36 -14.24
N ASN A 198 -13.54 -28.23 -13.23
CA ASN A 198 -12.52 -28.38 -12.19
C ASN A 198 -12.16 -27.06 -11.47
N LYS A 199 -13.10 -26.11 -11.40
CA LYS A 199 -12.89 -24.80 -10.77
C LYS A 199 -13.36 -24.81 -9.32
N SER A 200 -12.56 -24.18 -8.46
CA SER A 200 -12.85 -23.99 -7.04
C SER A 200 -12.76 -22.52 -6.67
N PHE A 201 -13.47 -22.15 -5.62
CA PHE A 201 -13.62 -20.78 -5.13
C PHE A 201 -13.40 -20.75 -3.62
N MET A 202 -12.94 -19.61 -3.12
CA MET A 202 -12.83 -19.30 -1.70
C MET A 202 -13.88 -18.25 -1.36
N ALA A 203 -14.84 -18.59 -0.51
CA ALA A 203 -15.75 -17.64 0.10
C ALA A 203 -15.12 -17.04 1.36
N VAL A 204 -15.29 -15.73 1.57
CA VAL A 204 -14.76 -15.00 2.72
C VAL A 204 -15.77 -13.99 3.27
N LYS A 205 -15.85 -13.90 4.61
CA LYS A 205 -16.59 -12.85 5.30
C LYS A 205 -15.65 -11.71 5.69
N LEU A 206 -15.81 -10.55 5.08
CA LEU A 206 -14.99 -9.37 5.35
C LEU A 206 -15.55 -8.57 6.53
N GLY A 207 -14.67 -8.25 7.48
CA GLY A 207 -14.96 -7.31 8.57
C GLY A 207 -14.77 -5.84 8.20
N PRO A 208 -14.85 -4.92 9.17
CA PRO A 208 -14.54 -3.51 8.98
C PRO A 208 -13.04 -3.33 8.70
N PRO A 209 -12.65 -2.46 7.74
CA PRO A 209 -11.25 -2.31 7.37
C PRO A 209 -10.47 -1.38 8.27
N GLU A 210 -9.16 -1.57 8.26
CA GLU A 210 -8.19 -0.54 8.62
C GLU A 210 -7.66 0.16 7.36
N THR A 211 -7.50 1.49 7.41
CA THR A 211 -7.02 2.28 6.27
C THR A 211 -5.53 2.55 6.38
N PHE A 212 -4.77 2.27 5.32
CA PHE A 212 -3.33 2.49 5.24
C PHE A 212 -3.00 3.37 4.05
N VAL A 213 -2.05 4.29 4.25
CA VAL A 213 -1.47 5.13 3.21
C VAL A 213 0.00 4.78 3.05
N THR A 214 0.47 4.72 1.81
CA THR A 214 1.87 4.48 1.47
C THR A 214 2.44 5.67 0.74
N PHE A 215 3.60 6.12 1.18
CA PHE A 215 4.38 7.16 0.54
C PHE A 215 5.70 6.60 0.03
N GLU A 216 6.15 7.09 -1.11
CA GLU A 216 7.48 6.85 -1.65
C GLU A 216 8.29 8.15 -1.55
N TYR A 217 9.35 8.11 -0.76
CA TYR A 217 10.33 9.19 -0.64
C TYR A 217 11.55 8.86 -1.48
N VAL A 218 12.04 9.82 -2.27
CA VAL A 218 13.29 9.71 -3.02
C VAL A 218 14.08 11.01 -2.93
N ALA A 219 15.40 10.92 -2.81
CA ALA A 219 16.30 12.06 -2.90
C ALA A 219 17.18 11.94 -4.14
N TYR A 220 17.23 13.00 -4.94
CA TYR A 220 18.01 13.07 -6.17
C TYR A 220 19.08 14.14 -6.09
N ALA A 221 20.30 13.79 -6.49
CA ALA A 221 21.34 14.76 -6.84
C ALA A 221 21.32 14.99 -8.35
N TYR A 222 21.63 16.21 -8.79
CA TYR A 222 21.86 16.52 -10.20
C TYR A 222 23.35 16.75 -10.41
N THR A 223 24.02 15.86 -11.12
CA THR A 223 25.47 15.88 -11.34
C THR A 223 25.78 15.40 -12.75
N ALA A 224 26.69 16.10 -13.45
CA ALA A 224 27.05 15.79 -14.84
C ALA A 224 25.83 15.63 -15.77
N ASP A 225 24.90 16.60 -15.68
CA ASP A 225 23.65 16.67 -16.44
C ASP A 225 22.68 15.50 -16.28
N GLN A 226 22.91 14.66 -15.27
CA GLN A 226 22.09 13.50 -14.96
C GLN A 226 21.55 13.55 -13.53
N TRP A 227 20.35 13.01 -13.36
CA TRP A 227 19.78 12.78 -12.04
C TRP A 227 20.29 11.45 -11.49
N ILE A 228 20.75 11.48 -10.25
CA ILE A 228 21.24 10.30 -9.53
C ILE A 228 20.40 10.15 -8.26
N GLU A 229 19.77 8.99 -8.10
CA GLU A 229 19.11 8.61 -6.86
C GLU A 229 20.15 8.44 -5.73
N LYS A 230 19.95 9.14 -4.62
CA LYS A 230 20.83 9.13 -3.44
C LYS A 230 20.21 8.41 -2.25
N ASP A 231 18.88 8.44 -2.15
CA ASP A 231 18.13 7.74 -1.11
C ASP A 231 16.72 7.43 -1.62
N LYS A 232 16.16 6.32 -1.16
CA LYS A 232 14.81 5.88 -1.51
C LYS A 232 14.21 5.10 -0.36
N ARG A 233 12.95 5.39 -0.04
CA ARG A 233 12.23 4.76 1.06
C ARG A 233 10.73 4.70 0.81
N THR A 234 10.15 3.53 1.06
CA THR A 234 8.69 3.35 1.10
C THR A 234 8.21 3.36 2.54
N ILE A 235 7.17 4.14 2.81
CA ILE A 235 6.64 4.39 4.16
C ILE A 235 5.15 4.11 4.15
N THR A 236 4.74 3.03 4.82
CA THR A 236 3.33 2.71 5.00
C THR A 236 2.91 3.01 6.43
N THR A 237 1.79 3.70 6.61
CA THR A 237 1.26 4.05 7.93
C THR A 237 -0.26 3.95 7.94
N LYS A 238 -0.84 3.65 9.10
CA LYS A 238 -2.29 3.63 9.28
C LYS A 238 -2.82 5.06 9.29
N LEU A 239 -4.02 5.27 8.76
CA LEU A 239 -4.73 6.54 8.78
C LEU A 239 -5.58 6.60 10.06
N TYR A 240 -5.73 7.80 10.65
CA TYR A 240 -6.55 8.10 11.84
C TYR A 240 -6.03 7.65 13.21
N ASP A 241 -5.02 6.79 13.28
CA ASP A 241 -4.35 6.52 14.55
C ASP A 241 -3.39 7.68 14.89
N GLN A 242 -3.26 8.05 16.17
CA GLN A 242 -2.27 9.03 16.64
C GLN A 242 -0.85 8.47 16.52
N LEU A 243 -0.34 8.43 15.31
CA LEU A 243 0.89 7.72 15.00
C LEU A 243 2.15 8.57 15.25
N PRO A 244 3.27 7.91 15.61
CA PRO A 244 4.53 8.58 15.84
C PRO A 244 5.01 9.31 14.57
N TRP A 245 5.92 10.25 14.76
CA TRP A 245 6.64 10.85 13.64
C TRP A 245 7.48 9.78 12.93
N LEU A 246 7.38 9.72 11.60
CA LEU A 246 8.12 8.78 10.76
C LEU A 246 9.26 9.50 10.06
N PHE A 247 10.48 8.99 10.16
CA PHE A 247 11.61 9.56 9.41
C PHE A 247 11.47 9.26 7.91
N LEU A 248 11.58 10.28 7.05
CA LEU A 248 11.51 10.09 5.61
C LEU A 248 12.83 9.61 5.03
N ASP A 249 13.94 10.17 5.50
CA ASP A 249 15.27 9.94 4.95
C ASP A 249 16.16 9.10 5.89
N ARG A 250 17.20 8.49 5.32
CA ARG A 250 18.18 7.69 6.08
C ARG A 250 18.91 8.50 7.14
N TRP A 251 19.13 9.80 6.90
CA TRP A 251 19.83 10.72 7.80
C TRP A 251 18.95 11.33 8.89
N ARG A 252 17.66 10.97 8.95
CA ARG A 252 16.72 11.42 10.00
C ARG A 252 16.56 12.95 10.06
N ARG A 253 16.64 13.62 8.92
CA ARG A 253 16.48 15.08 8.79
C ARG A 253 15.02 15.48 8.69
N PHE A 254 14.22 14.63 8.08
CA PHE A 254 12.81 14.88 7.87
C PHE A 254 11.97 13.89 8.64
N GLN A 255 11.00 14.41 9.36
CA GLN A 255 9.95 13.64 9.99
C GLN A 255 8.62 13.98 9.34
N MET A 256 7.80 12.97 9.10
CA MET A 256 6.46 13.12 8.57
C MET A 256 5.46 12.50 9.52
N ARG A 257 4.29 13.12 9.61
CA ARG A 257 3.10 12.53 10.21
C ARG A 257 1.91 12.78 9.30
N VAL A 258 1.06 11.77 9.16
CA VAL A 258 -0.23 11.91 8.47
C VAL A 258 -1.25 12.40 9.48
N LEU A 259 -1.92 13.51 9.18
CA LEU A 259 -2.87 14.16 10.07
C LEU A 259 -4.28 13.63 9.86
N SER A 260 -4.70 13.60 8.60
CA SER A 260 -6.05 13.21 8.21
C SER A 260 -6.03 12.72 6.77
N GLY A 261 -7.03 11.91 6.42
CA GLY A 261 -7.40 11.70 5.03
C GLY A 261 -8.88 12.01 4.88
N GLY A 262 -9.26 12.46 3.69
CA GLY A 262 -10.67 12.68 3.40
C GLY A 262 -11.50 11.39 3.45
N ARG A 263 -12.80 11.53 3.21
CA ARG A 263 -13.74 10.40 3.20
C ARG A 263 -13.44 9.46 2.04
N THR A 264 -12.99 8.26 2.35
CA THR A 264 -12.81 7.21 1.34
C THR A 264 -14.09 6.42 1.18
N LYS A 265 -14.37 5.96 -0.05
CA LYS A 265 -15.38 4.92 -0.25
C LYS A 265 -14.91 3.65 0.46
N GLN A 266 -15.83 2.76 0.79
CA GLN A 266 -15.48 1.52 1.47
C GLN A 266 -16.24 0.36 0.87
N LEU A 267 -15.55 -0.76 0.68
CA LEU A 267 -16.22 -2.02 0.43
C LEU A 267 -17.01 -2.42 1.68
N LYS A 268 -18.28 -2.81 1.50
CA LYS A 268 -19.15 -3.17 2.62
C LYS A 268 -18.62 -4.44 3.29
N SER A 269 -18.81 -4.54 4.60
CA SER A 269 -18.60 -5.81 5.30
C SER A 269 -19.66 -6.81 4.85
N GLY A 270 -19.29 -8.08 4.72
CA GLY A 270 -20.18 -9.12 4.21
C GLY A 270 -19.43 -10.23 3.47
N MET A 271 -20.19 -11.06 2.75
CA MET A 271 -19.68 -12.20 2.00
C MET A 271 -19.18 -11.80 0.62
N TYR A 272 -18.01 -12.30 0.28
CA TYR A 272 -17.35 -12.17 -1.02
C TYR A 272 -16.71 -13.50 -1.39
N PHE A 273 -16.32 -13.67 -2.65
CA PHE A 273 -15.58 -14.85 -3.07
C PHE A 273 -14.52 -14.53 -4.12
N ALA A 274 -13.54 -15.42 -4.27
CA ALA A 274 -12.54 -15.36 -5.33
C ALA A 274 -12.32 -16.76 -5.92
N ALA A 275 -12.01 -16.81 -7.21
CA ALA A 275 -11.58 -18.05 -7.86
C ALA A 275 -10.17 -18.42 -7.37
N ILE A 276 -9.97 -19.71 -7.10
CA ILE A 276 -8.67 -20.28 -6.74
C ILE A 276 -7.97 -20.64 -8.05
N LYS A 277 -6.82 -20.03 -8.32
CA LYS A 277 -6.00 -20.34 -9.48
C LYS A 277 -5.18 -21.62 -9.25
N PRO A 278 -4.70 -22.28 -10.32
CA PRO A 278 -3.90 -23.51 -10.20
C PRO A 278 -2.59 -23.35 -9.40
N ASP A 279 -2.04 -22.14 -9.35
CA ASP A 279 -0.85 -21.77 -8.56
C ASP A 279 -1.16 -21.55 -7.06
N GLY A 280 -2.44 -21.61 -6.66
CA GLY A 280 -2.90 -21.33 -5.31
C GLY A 280 -3.10 -19.84 -5.00
N GLU A 281 -2.83 -18.95 -5.97
CA GLU A 281 -3.21 -17.54 -5.87
C GLU A 281 -4.72 -17.38 -5.99
N MET A 282 -5.21 -16.26 -5.46
CA MET A 282 -6.62 -15.90 -5.54
C MET A 282 -6.82 -14.82 -6.60
N ASP A 283 -7.88 -14.97 -7.38
CA ASP A 283 -8.31 -13.93 -8.31
C ASP A 283 -8.94 -12.72 -7.57
N GLY A 284 -9.35 -11.69 -8.32
CA GLY A 284 -10.10 -10.55 -7.79
C GLY A 284 -11.37 -10.98 -7.04
N LEU A 285 -11.70 -10.25 -5.98
CA LEU A 285 -12.93 -10.50 -5.22
C LEU A 285 -14.17 -10.27 -6.10
N ARG A 286 -15.22 -11.02 -5.82
CA ARG A 286 -16.54 -10.94 -6.44
C ARG A 286 -17.59 -10.84 -5.34
N GLN A 287 -18.67 -10.15 -5.64
CA GLN A 287 -19.79 -9.97 -4.72
C GLN A 287 -20.98 -10.76 -5.24
N GLU A 288 -21.50 -11.66 -4.42
CA GLU A 288 -22.75 -12.36 -4.65
C GLU A 288 -23.40 -12.73 -3.32
N MET A 289 -24.71 -13.01 -3.35
CA MET A 289 -25.33 -13.70 -2.24
C MET A 289 -24.64 -15.07 -2.10
N ILE A 290 -23.94 -15.25 -0.99
CA ILE A 290 -23.28 -16.48 -0.58
C ILE A 290 -23.58 -16.68 0.90
N ASN A 291 -23.80 -17.94 1.32
CA ASN A 291 -24.09 -18.32 2.68
C ASN A 291 -22.91 -18.05 3.61
N GLU A 292 -23.20 -17.65 4.83
CA GLU A 292 -22.20 -17.69 5.90
C GLU A 292 -21.93 -19.13 6.38
N ILE A 293 -20.82 -19.35 7.07
CA ILE A 293 -20.56 -20.64 7.70
C ILE A 293 -21.64 -20.89 8.77
N GLY A 294 -22.36 -22.01 8.62
CA GLY A 294 -23.47 -22.39 9.50
C GLY A 294 -24.85 -22.05 8.93
N GLU A 295 -24.92 -21.25 7.87
CA GLU A 295 -26.15 -21.04 7.13
C GLU A 295 -26.28 -22.06 6.00
N ASN A 296 -27.46 -22.67 5.88
CA ASN A 296 -27.77 -23.58 4.78
C ASN A 296 -28.99 -23.09 4.00
N ASN A 297 -28.97 -21.81 3.63
CA ASN A 297 -30.02 -21.23 2.82
C ASN A 297 -29.75 -21.54 1.34
N THR A 298 -30.59 -22.39 0.76
CA THR A 298 -30.47 -22.80 -0.66
C THR A 298 -30.68 -21.65 -1.63
N LYS A 299 -31.28 -20.52 -1.19
CA LYS A 299 -31.46 -19.30 -1.98
C LYS A 299 -30.30 -18.32 -1.84
N ALA A 300 -29.62 -18.31 -0.69
CA ALA A 300 -28.62 -17.30 -0.41
C ALA A 300 -27.23 -17.68 -0.88
N LEU A 301 -26.96 -18.95 -1.15
CA LEU A 301 -26.04 -19.26 -2.23
C LEU A 301 -26.88 -19.22 -3.50
N SER A 302 -26.43 -18.50 -4.51
CA SER A 302 -26.92 -18.66 -5.87
C SER A 302 -26.62 -20.08 -6.40
N ILE A 303 -26.61 -21.15 -5.59
CA ILE A 303 -26.42 -22.54 -6.02
C ILE A 303 -27.46 -22.85 -7.07
N GLU A 304 -28.74 -22.50 -6.86
CA GLU A 304 -29.76 -22.73 -7.87
C GLU A 304 -29.43 -22.00 -9.19
N PHE A 305 -29.04 -20.73 -9.09
CA PHE A 305 -28.62 -19.94 -10.26
C PHE A 305 -27.33 -20.47 -10.91
N ALA A 306 -26.36 -20.93 -10.12
CA ALA A 306 -25.07 -21.42 -10.57
C ALA A 306 -25.16 -22.85 -11.12
N LEU A 307 -26.14 -23.63 -10.65
CA LEU A 307 -26.52 -24.91 -11.24
C LEU A 307 -27.23 -24.71 -12.59
N GLN A 308 -28.10 -23.70 -12.68
CA GLN A 308 -28.81 -23.37 -13.92
C GLN A 308 -27.90 -22.70 -14.96
N ASN A 309 -26.99 -21.82 -14.52
CA ASN A 309 -26.12 -21.00 -15.36
C ASN A 309 -24.67 -20.99 -14.80
N PRO A 310 -23.95 -22.13 -14.84
CA PRO A 310 -22.61 -22.23 -14.28
C PRO A 310 -21.61 -21.30 -14.99
N GLU A 311 -21.80 -21.06 -16.28
CA GLU A 311 -20.96 -20.15 -17.08
C GLU A 311 -21.07 -18.71 -16.60
N ASP A 312 -22.28 -18.23 -16.29
CA ASP A 312 -22.53 -16.88 -15.77
C ASP A 312 -21.93 -16.69 -14.38
N PHE A 313 -22.00 -17.72 -13.53
CA PHE A 313 -21.39 -17.67 -12.20
C PHE A 313 -19.87 -17.54 -12.29
N VAL A 314 -19.25 -18.37 -13.15
CA VAL A 314 -17.79 -18.39 -13.34
C VAL A 314 -17.29 -17.10 -13.98
N SER A 315 -18.07 -16.49 -14.86
CA SER A 315 -17.72 -15.25 -15.59
C SER A 315 -18.10 -13.96 -14.85
N LYS A 316 -18.62 -14.08 -13.62
CA LYS A 316 -19.09 -12.93 -12.84
C LYS A 316 -17.99 -11.89 -12.65
N ALA A 317 -18.36 -10.63 -12.84
CA ALA A 317 -17.44 -9.51 -12.77
C ALA A 317 -16.81 -9.38 -11.38
N THR A 318 -15.53 -8.99 -11.33
CA THR A 318 -14.85 -8.69 -10.07
C THR A 318 -15.28 -7.32 -9.52
N VAL A 319 -15.04 -7.09 -8.24
CA VAL A 319 -15.38 -5.82 -7.60
C VAL A 319 -14.61 -4.65 -8.21
N GLU A 320 -13.37 -4.83 -8.69
CA GLU A 320 -12.67 -3.79 -9.45
C GLU A 320 -13.32 -3.48 -10.81
N GLN A 321 -13.98 -4.44 -11.45
CA GLN A 321 -14.75 -4.21 -12.67
C GLN A 321 -16.09 -3.51 -12.39
N MET A 322 -16.73 -3.84 -11.25
CA MET A 322 -17.99 -3.22 -10.83
C MET A 322 -17.83 -1.79 -10.28
N TYR A 323 -16.70 -1.52 -9.61
CA TYR A 323 -16.48 -0.28 -8.87
C TYR A 323 -15.23 0.46 -9.38
N PRO A 324 -15.37 1.50 -10.22
CA PRO A 324 -14.24 2.22 -10.81
C PRO A 324 -13.25 2.83 -9.81
N TRP A 325 -13.67 3.04 -8.56
CA TRP A 325 -12.84 3.58 -7.48
C TRP A 325 -11.92 2.52 -6.83
N ILE A 326 -12.07 1.24 -7.20
CA ILE A 326 -11.21 0.13 -6.76
C ILE A 326 -10.22 -0.19 -7.89
N ARG A 327 -8.92 -0.05 -7.60
CA ARG A 327 -7.83 -0.47 -8.50
C ARG A 327 -7.62 -1.98 -8.42
N SER A 328 -7.74 -2.56 -7.23
CA SER A 328 -7.65 -4.02 -7.01
C SER A 328 -8.27 -4.41 -5.68
N ALA A 329 -8.85 -5.61 -5.60
CA ALA A 329 -9.30 -6.19 -4.34
C ALA A 329 -8.95 -7.67 -4.31
N LYS A 330 -7.98 -8.05 -3.47
CA LYS A 330 -7.43 -9.42 -3.43
C LYS A 330 -7.28 -9.92 -2.01
N ILE A 331 -7.39 -11.23 -1.85
CA ILE A 331 -7.04 -11.93 -0.61
C ILE A 331 -5.51 -11.96 -0.52
N ASP A 332 -4.97 -11.55 0.62
CA ASP A 332 -3.54 -11.57 0.91
C ASP A 332 -3.00 -13.02 0.88
N GLY A 333 -2.05 -13.29 -0.01
CA GLY A 333 -1.66 -14.64 -0.41
C GLY A 333 -0.99 -15.46 0.69
N GLU A 334 -0.09 -14.85 1.47
CA GLU A 334 0.68 -15.58 2.50
C GLU A 334 -0.18 -15.97 3.70
N SER A 335 -1.02 -15.05 4.16
CA SER A 335 -1.79 -15.25 5.39
C SER A 335 -3.18 -15.84 5.13
N ARG A 336 -3.80 -15.51 3.99
CA ARG A 336 -5.24 -15.71 3.72
C ARG A 336 -6.12 -15.27 4.90
N ARG A 337 -5.67 -14.26 5.66
CA ARG A 337 -6.34 -13.71 6.85
C ARG A 337 -6.88 -12.31 6.61
N ARG A 338 -6.48 -11.69 5.51
CA ARG A 338 -6.85 -10.32 5.18
C ARG A 338 -7.15 -10.19 3.69
N THR A 339 -7.96 -9.21 3.37
CA THR A 339 -8.15 -8.73 2.00
C THR A 339 -7.59 -7.32 1.92
N VAL A 340 -6.84 -7.05 0.86
CA VAL A 340 -6.34 -5.71 0.55
C VAL A 340 -7.15 -5.14 -0.61
N VAL A 341 -7.82 -4.01 -0.36
CA VAL A 341 -8.53 -3.22 -1.37
C VAL A 341 -7.70 -1.97 -1.66
N THR A 342 -7.15 -1.88 -2.85
CA THR A 342 -6.36 -0.74 -3.33
C THR A 342 -7.27 0.23 -4.07
N PHE A 343 -7.17 1.50 -3.73
CA PHE A 343 -7.99 2.55 -4.34
C PHE A 343 -7.37 3.03 -5.65
N SER A 344 -8.20 3.24 -6.68
CA SER A 344 -7.79 3.90 -7.93
C SER A 344 -7.82 5.42 -7.80
N GLU A 345 -8.72 5.92 -6.96
CA GLU A 345 -8.91 7.32 -6.63
C GLU A 345 -9.01 7.46 -5.12
N SER A 346 -8.38 8.48 -4.56
CA SER A 346 -8.57 8.78 -3.15
C SER A 346 -8.75 10.26 -2.91
N THR A 347 -9.30 10.54 -1.75
CA THR A 347 -9.27 11.89 -1.20
C THR A 347 -7.85 12.29 -0.84
N ILE A 348 -7.61 13.59 -0.95
CA ILE A 348 -6.43 14.28 -0.43
C ILE A 348 -6.10 13.81 1.00
N VAL A 349 -4.82 13.51 1.21
CA VAL A 349 -4.25 13.25 2.53
C VAL A 349 -3.53 14.50 3.02
N GLU A 350 -3.74 14.85 4.28
CA GLU A 350 -3.05 15.94 4.95
C GLU A 350 -1.86 15.38 5.72
N ILE A 351 -0.66 15.89 5.45
CA ILE A 351 0.56 15.51 6.14
C ILE A 351 1.23 16.74 6.75
N VAL A 352 1.99 16.51 7.81
CA VAL A 352 2.90 17.49 8.37
C VAL A 352 4.33 16.99 8.23
N LEU A 353 5.19 17.85 7.67
CA LEU A 353 6.63 17.65 7.55
C LEU A 353 7.33 18.50 8.61
N LYS A 354 8.19 17.87 9.42
CA LYS A 354 9.06 18.48 10.43
C LYS A 354 10.51 18.35 9.98
N VAL A 355 11.23 19.46 9.98
CA VAL A 355 12.68 19.49 9.72
C VAL A 355 13.41 19.44 11.05
N CYS A 356 14.20 18.40 11.26
CA CYS A 356 14.94 18.18 12.51
C CYS A 356 16.27 18.94 12.56
N GLN A 357 16.73 19.48 11.44
CA GLN A 357 17.97 20.26 11.37
C GLN A 357 17.68 21.76 11.43
N PHE A 358 18.25 22.40 12.45
CA PHE A 358 18.29 23.86 12.59
C PHE A 358 19.05 24.47 11.40
N PHE A 359 18.63 25.67 10.96
CA PHE A 359 19.25 26.51 9.91
C PHE A 359 18.94 26.22 8.44
N ASN A 360 18.04 25.28 8.13
CA ASN A 360 17.63 25.02 6.75
C ASN A 360 16.25 25.61 6.42
N LEU A 361 16.17 26.30 5.28
CA LEU A 361 14.94 26.68 4.60
C LEU A 361 14.49 25.54 3.69
N ILE A 362 13.17 25.35 3.57
CA ILE A 362 12.60 24.44 2.57
C ILE A 362 12.03 25.26 1.42
N GLU A 363 12.48 24.97 0.20
CA GLU A 363 11.89 25.50 -1.01
C GLU A 363 11.11 24.40 -1.72
N PHE A 364 9.85 24.65 -2.04
CA PHE A 364 9.02 23.73 -2.81
C PHE A 364 9.06 24.08 -4.30
N PHE A 365 9.12 23.04 -5.12
CA PHE A 365 9.20 23.17 -6.56
C PHE A 365 7.98 22.55 -7.23
N ALA A 366 7.46 23.26 -8.22
CA ALA A 366 6.56 22.69 -9.21
C ALA A 366 7.35 22.54 -10.51
N ILE A 367 7.43 21.33 -11.03
CA ILE A 367 7.93 21.06 -12.39
C ILE A 367 6.65 20.84 -13.18
N SER A 368 6.36 21.67 -14.18
CA SER A 368 5.17 21.51 -15.03
C SER A 368 5.48 20.62 -16.25
N LYS A 369 4.47 19.91 -16.75
CA LYS A 369 4.62 19.00 -17.90
C LYS A 369 4.97 19.80 -19.14
#